data_AF-A0A7R9S4N3-F1
#
_entry.id   AF-A0A7R9S4N3-F1
#
_cell.length_a   1.000
_cell.length_b   1.000
_cell.length_c   1.000
_cell.angle_alpha   90.00
_cell.angle_beta   90.00
_cell.angle_gamma   90.00
#
_symmetry.space_group_name_H-M   'P 1'
#
loop_
_entity.id
_entity.type
_entity.pdbx_description
1 polymer ?
#
loop_
_entity_poly.entity_id
_entity_poly.type
_entity_poly.pdbx_seq_one_letter_code
_entity_poly.pdbx_strand_id
1 'polypeptide(L)'
;VNHRLNWVNSVTGIHTQTIECLWKNAKAKYKRMCATNRQLLQSYLLEFLWGKRYGATREVFHEIMTHNRESYPDLPEVGQSHC
;
A
#
# COMPACT_ATOMS: atom_id res chain seq x y z
N VAL A 1 4.28 28.08 9.62
CA VAL A 1 4.51 27.39 8.34
C VAL A 1 3.86 28.22 7.25
N ASN A 2 4.57 28.55 6.16
CA ASN A 2 4.05 29.46 5.13
C ASN A 2 3.16 28.65 4.15
N HIS A 3 1.83 28.71 4.33
CA HIS A 3 0.85 27.81 3.70
C HIS A 3 0.62 28.05 2.18
N ARG A 4 1.32 29.00 1.56
CA ARG A 4 1.11 29.43 0.16
C ARG A 4 1.83 28.55 -0.88
N LEU A 5 2.67 27.61 -0.44
CA LEU A 5 3.59 26.81 -1.26
C LEU A 5 3.39 25.29 -1.13
N ASN A 6 2.27 24.83 -0.59
CA ASN A 6 1.95 23.40 -0.63
C ASN A 6 1.58 23.03 -2.08
N TRP A 7 2.61 22.73 -2.86
CA TRP A 7 2.55 22.37 -4.27
C TRP A 7 1.50 21.26 -4.46
N VAL A 8 0.39 21.64 -5.06
CA VAL A 8 -0.65 20.71 -5.49
C VAL A 8 -0.18 20.10 -6.79
N ASN A 9 -0.09 18.78 -6.87
CA ASN A 9 0.10 18.14 -8.16
C ASN A 9 -1.16 18.41 -9.02
N SER A 10 -1.01 19.09 -10.15
CA SER A 10 -2.15 19.48 -11.01
C SER A 10 -2.89 18.29 -11.64
N VAL A 11 -2.24 17.12 -11.71
CA VAL A 11 -2.80 15.90 -12.32
C VAL A 11 -3.51 15.06 -11.28
N THR A 12 -2.97 14.94 -10.06
CA THR A 12 -3.51 14.04 -9.03
C THR A 12 -4.21 14.76 -7.88
N GLY A 13 -4.09 16.09 -7.78
CA GLY A 13 -4.63 16.90 -6.68
C GLY A 13 -3.93 16.65 -5.33
N ILE A 14 -2.87 15.82 -5.29
CA ILE A 14 -2.21 15.46 -4.05
C ILE A 14 -1.29 16.60 -3.60
N HIS A 15 -1.47 17.03 -2.36
CA HIS A 15 -0.59 17.98 -1.71
C HIS A 15 0.69 17.27 -1.25
N THR A 16 1.86 17.90 -1.45
CA THR A 16 3.13 17.45 -0.88
C THR A 16 3.03 17.22 0.64
N GLN A 17 2.29 18.08 1.35
CA GLN A 17 2.05 17.93 2.78
C GLN A 17 1.38 16.59 3.13
N THR A 18 0.46 16.11 2.30
CA THR A 18 -0.21 14.82 2.49
C THR A 18 0.80 13.68 2.38
N ILE A 19 1.70 13.74 1.41
CA ILE A 19 2.77 12.75 1.20
C ILE A 19 3.75 12.76 2.40
N GLU A 20 4.16 13.94 2.86
CA GLU A 20 5.04 14.10 4.03
C GLU A 20 4.41 13.53 5.31
N CYS A 21 3.13 13.82 5.54
CA CYS A 21 2.37 13.28 6.66
C CYS A 21 2.28 11.75 6.59
N LEU A 22 2.07 11.19 5.39
CA LEU A 22 2.06 9.74 5.14
C LEU A 22 3.40 9.11 5.52
N TRP A 23 4.51 9.67 5.04
CA TRP A 23 5.86 9.17 5.37
C TRP A 23 6.20 9.31 6.85
N LYS A 24 5.81 10.40 7.50
CA LYS A 24 5.98 10.60 8.95
C LYS A 24 5.29 9.49 9.73
N ASN A 25 4.04 9.17 9.37
CA ASN A 25 3.25 8.14 10.04
C ASN A 25 3.80 6.73 9.79
N ALA A 26 4.21 6.42 8.56
CA ALA A 26 4.83 5.12 8.22
C ALA A 26 6.11 4.89 9.03
N LYS A 27 7.02 5.87 9.04
CA LYS A 27 8.26 5.80 9.83
C LYS A 27 8.00 5.64 11.33
N ALA A 28 7.01 6.35 11.87
CA ALA A 28 6.63 6.23 13.27
C ALA A 28 6.05 4.84 13.61
N LYS A 29 5.28 4.21 12.71
CA LYS A 29 4.81 2.81 12.88
C LYS A 29 6.01 1.86 12.94
N TYR A 30 6.88 1.88 11.93
CA TYR A 30 8.01 0.94 11.86
C TYR A 30 9.02 1.13 12.98
N LYS A 31 9.28 2.37 13.40
CA LYS A 31 10.18 2.62 14.54
C LYS A 31 9.66 1.99 15.84
N ARG A 32 8.33 1.96 16.06
CA ARG A 32 7.71 1.26 17.20
C ARG A 32 7.80 -0.27 17.10
N MET A 33 7.97 -0.81 15.90
CA MET A 33 8.12 -2.24 15.64
C MET A 33 9.59 -2.69 15.50
N CYS A 34 10.53 -1.94 16.07
CA CYS A 34 11.98 -2.20 15.97
C CYS A 34 12.53 -2.13 14.54
N ALA A 35 12.02 -1.19 13.74
CA ALA A 35 12.34 -0.96 12.33
C ALA A 35 11.89 -2.11 11.41
N THR A 36 12.35 -2.10 10.16
CA THR A 36 12.02 -3.12 9.15
C THR A 36 13.29 -3.51 8.39
N ASN A 37 13.34 -4.76 7.91
CA ASN A 37 14.39 -5.20 7.00
C ASN A 37 14.18 -4.52 5.64
N ARG A 38 15.26 -4.01 5.02
CA ARG A 38 15.21 -3.35 3.71
C ARG A 38 14.56 -4.22 2.62
N GLN A 39 14.73 -5.54 2.67
CA GLN A 39 14.10 -6.47 1.74
C GLN A 39 12.56 -6.52 1.88
N LEU A 40 12.05 -6.24 3.08
CA LEU A 40 10.61 -6.27 3.37
C LEU A 40 9.97 -4.88 3.32
N LEU A 41 10.77 -3.81 3.23
CA LEU A 41 10.29 -2.43 3.28
C LEU A 41 9.16 -2.16 2.29
N GLN A 42 9.27 -2.68 1.07
CA GLN A 42 8.24 -2.52 0.04
C GLN A 42 6.91 -3.16 0.48
N SER A 43 6.95 -4.41 0.94
CA SER A 43 5.76 -5.15 1.39
C SER A 43 5.10 -4.47 2.59
N TYR A 44 5.89 -4.00 3.55
CA TYR A 44 5.38 -3.25 4.69
C TYR A 44 4.74 -1.93 4.26
N LEU A 45 5.38 -1.15 3.38
CA LEU A 45 4.80 0.10 2.87
C LEU A 45 3.46 -0.15 2.18
N LEU A 46 3.34 -1.22 1.38
CA LEU A 46 2.08 -1.63 0.78
C LEU A 46 1.03 -1.94 1.84
N GLU A 47 1.34 -2.76 2.85
CA GLU A 47 0.43 -3.05 3.96
C GLU A 47 -0.03 -1.77 4.69
N PHE A 48 0.89 -0.84 4.94
CA PHE A 48 0.56 0.43 5.60
C PHE A 48 -0.37 1.31 4.77
N LEU A 49 -0.12 1.42 3.47
CA LEU A 49 -0.99 2.16 2.55
C LEU A 49 -2.36 1.49 2.44
N TRP A 50 -2.39 0.17 2.41
CA TRP A 50 -3.62 -0.60 2.31
C TRP A 50 -4.49 -0.44 3.54
N GLY A 51 -3.91 -0.63 4.74
CA GLY A 51 -4.63 -0.41 6.00
C GLY A 51 -5.13 1.02 6.17
N LYS A 52 -4.47 2.00 5.54
CA LYS A 52 -4.96 3.39 5.48
C LYS A 52 -6.13 3.60 4.54
N ARG A 53 -6.21 2.84 3.45
CA ARG A 53 -7.27 2.97 2.43
C ARG A 53 -8.52 2.15 2.75
N TYR A 54 -8.35 0.96 3.32
CA TYR A 54 -9.43 -0.03 3.48
C TYR A 54 -9.77 -0.32 4.95
N GLY A 55 -9.00 0.19 5.91
CA GLY A 55 -9.22 -0.02 7.35
C GLY A 55 -8.22 -1.01 7.95
N ALA A 56 -8.11 -1.01 9.28
CA ALA A 56 -7.14 -1.82 10.03
C ALA A 56 -7.79 -3.02 10.74
N THR A 57 -8.67 -3.74 10.05
CA THR A 57 -9.25 -4.99 10.54
C THR A 57 -8.27 -6.14 10.33
N ARG A 58 -8.34 -7.13 11.21
CA ARG A 58 -7.49 -8.34 11.17
C ARG A 58 -7.70 -9.17 9.88
N GLU A 59 -8.80 -8.89 9.18
CA GLU A 59 -9.20 -9.43 7.88
C GLU A 59 -8.49 -8.77 6.69
N VAL A 60 -7.68 -7.71 6.88
CA VAL A 60 -7.02 -6.99 5.77
C VAL A 60 -6.23 -7.90 4.85
N PHE A 61 -5.54 -8.91 5.39
CA PHE A 61 -4.85 -9.89 4.56
C PHE A 61 -5.81 -10.73 3.70
N HIS A 62 -6.96 -11.12 4.25
CA HIS A 62 -7.99 -11.87 3.56
C HIS A 62 -8.70 -11.02 2.49
N GLU A 63 -8.98 -9.75 2.79
CA GLU A 63 -9.47 -8.77 1.81
C GLU A 63 -8.45 -8.53 0.69
N ILE A 64 -7.16 -8.42 1.01
CA ILE A 64 -6.08 -8.30 0.02
C ILE A 64 -6.06 -9.51 -0.92
N MET A 65 -6.17 -10.72 -0.38
CA MET A 65 -6.22 -11.94 -1.20
C MET A 65 -7.46 -12.00 -2.09
N THR A 66 -8.61 -11.60 -1.54
CA THR A 66 -9.87 -11.53 -2.30
C THR A 66 -9.76 -10.54 -3.46
N HIS A 67 -9.26 -9.33 -3.20
CA HIS A 67 -9.15 -8.30 -4.23
C HIS A 67 -8.06 -8.59 -5.28
N ASN A 68 -6.95 -9.22 -4.88
CA ASN A 68 -5.96 -9.73 -5.84
C ASN A 68 -6.57 -10.79 -6.75
N ARG A 69 -7.39 -11.70 -6.22
CA ARG A 69 -8.09 -12.71 -7.01
C ARG A 69 -9.05 -12.08 -8.04
N GLU A 70 -9.77 -11.02 -7.66
CA GLU A 70 -10.67 -10.30 -8.57
C GLU A 70 -9.89 -9.57 -9.69
N SER A 71 -8.74 -8.99 -9.35
CA SER A 71 -7.91 -8.21 -10.29
C SER A 71 -7.13 -9.09 -11.27
N TYR A 72 -6.84 -10.33 -10.87
CA TYR A 72 -6.09 -11.31 -11.65
C TYR A 72 -6.83 -12.66 -11.60
N PRO A 73 -7.92 -12.82 -12.38
CA PRO A 73 -8.62 -14.09 -12.44
C PRO A 73 -7.68 -15.20 -12.92
N ASP A 74 -7.89 -16.42 -12.42
CA ASP A 74 -7.10 -17.59 -12.79
C ASP A 74 -7.04 -17.71 -14.32
N LEU A 75 -5.82 -17.77 -14.87
CA LEU A 75 -5.63 -18.02 -16.30
C LEU A 75 -6.26 -19.38 -16.62
N PRO A 76 -6.98 -19.53 -17.75
CA PRO A 76 -7.59 -20.80 -18.11
C PRO A 76 -6.51 -21.88 -18.09
N GLU A 77 -6.80 -23.00 -17.42
CA GLU A 77 -5.91 -24.16 -17.41
C GLU A 77 -5.53 -24.49 -18.85
N VAL A 78 -4.25 -24.28 -19.19
CA VAL A 78 -3.71 -24.75 -20.46
C VAL A 78 -3.81 -26.26 -20.38
N GLY A 79 -4.79 -26.81 -21.10
CA GLY A 79 -5.09 -28.23 -21.10
C GLY A 79 -3.81 -29.03 -21.23
N GLN A 80 -3.61 -29.95 -20.28
CA GLN A 80 -2.57 -30.96 -20.38
C GLN A 80 -2.79 -31.68 -21.72
N SER A 81 -1.97 -31.35 -22.71
CA SER A 81 -1.84 -32.13 -23.92
C SER A 81 -1.26 -33.46 -23.48
N HIS A 82 -2.13 -34.46 -23.32
CA HIS A 82 -1.71 -35.86 -23.32
C HIS A 82 -0.95 -36.11 -24.62
N CYS A 83 0.35 -36.37 -24.50
CA CYS A 83 1.11 -37.15 -25.45
C CYS A 83 1.23 -38.57 -24.90
#